data_AF-A0A7K9V8M5-F1
#
_entry.id   AF-A0A7K9V8M5-F1
#
_cell.length_a   1.000
_cell.length_b   1.000
_cell.length_c   1.000
_cell.angle_alpha   90.00
_cell.angle_beta   90.00
_cell.angle_gamma   90.00
#
_symmetry.space_group_name_H-M   'P 1'
#
loop_
_entity.id
_entity.type
_entity.pdbx_description
1 polymer ?
#
loop_
_entity_poly.entity_id
_entity_poly.type
_entity_poly.pdbx_seq_one_letter_code
_entity_poly.pdbx_strand_id
1 'polypeptide(L)'
;GAVSALAKFGAQNEEMLPSILVLLKRCVMDDDNEVRDRATFYLNVLEQKQKALNAGYILNGLTVSIPGLERALHQYTLEPSEKPFDLKSVPLATAPVVEQRAENAPVAVVKQPEKVAATRQEIFQEQLGAIPEFRGLGPLFKSSPEPVALTELETEYVVRCTKHTFVSHMVFQ
;
A
#
# COMPACT_ATOMS: atom_id res chain seq x y z
N GLY A 1 8.90 7.72 -11.03
CA GLY A 1 7.58 8.29 -11.42
C GLY A 1 7.48 8.63 -12.91
N ALA A 2 8.27 9.59 -13.40
CA ALA A 2 8.19 10.08 -14.79
C ALA A 2 8.46 9.01 -15.86
N VAL A 3 9.48 8.16 -15.67
CA VAL A 3 9.83 7.08 -16.61
C VAL A 3 8.66 6.11 -16.83
N SER A 4 7.93 5.75 -15.77
CA SER A 4 6.75 4.90 -15.90
C SER A 4 5.58 5.59 -16.58
N ALA A 5 5.38 6.88 -16.37
CA ALA A 5 4.36 7.63 -17.09
C ALA A 5 4.69 7.65 -18.60
N LEU A 6 5.95 7.90 -18.94
CA LEU A 6 6.46 7.85 -20.30
C LEU A 6 6.23 6.48 -20.95
N ALA A 7 6.56 5.41 -20.24
CA ALA A 7 6.31 4.04 -20.72
C ALA A 7 4.81 3.76 -20.94
N LYS A 8 3.93 4.22 -20.04
CA LYS A 8 2.47 4.10 -20.20
C LYS A 8 1.96 4.82 -21.45
N PHE A 9 2.47 6.01 -21.75
CA PHE A 9 2.14 6.72 -22.99
C PHE A 9 2.56 5.92 -24.23
N GLY A 10 3.79 5.39 -24.25
CA GLY A 10 4.25 4.55 -25.36
C GLY A 10 3.47 3.23 -25.51
N ALA A 11 2.99 2.69 -24.39
CA ALA A 11 2.20 1.45 -24.38
C ALA A 11 0.76 1.64 -24.90
N GLN A 12 0.18 2.83 -24.70
CA GLN A 12 -1.21 3.14 -25.07
C GLN A 12 -1.33 3.85 -26.42
N ASN A 13 -0.30 4.58 -26.85
CA ASN A 13 -0.33 5.39 -28.07
C ASN A 13 0.82 5.01 -29.01
N GLU A 14 0.48 4.31 -30.10
CA GLU A 14 1.43 3.88 -31.13
C GLU A 14 2.06 5.05 -31.90
N GLU A 15 1.33 6.17 -32.08
CA GLU A 15 1.85 7.35 -32.79
C GLU A 15 2.97 8.03 -32.00
N MET A 16 2.85 8.06 -30.67
CA MET A 16 3.88 8.64 -29.80
C MET A 16 5.04 7.69 -29.50
N LEU A 17 4.88 6.38 -29.73
CA LEU A 17 5.87 5.36 -29.39
C LEU A 17 7.29 5.68 -29.88
N PRO A 18 7.53 6.15 -31.12
CA PRO A 18 8.89 6.49 -31.57
C PRO A 18 9.56 7.56 -30.71
N SER A 19 8.82 8.62 -30.34
CA SER A 19 9.32 9.68 -29.46
C SER A 19 9.58 9.18 -28.05
N ILE A 20 8.70 8.34 -27.53
CA ILE A 20 8.84 7.71 -26.20
C ILE A 20 10.10 6.84 -26.14
N LEU A 21 10.37 6.04 -27.17
CA LEU A 21 11.57 5.19 -27.23
C LEU A 21 12.86 6.03 -27.21
N VAL A 22 12.90 7.18 -27.89
CA VAL A 22 14.04 8.09 -27.86
C VAL A 22 14.28 8.64 -26.45
N LEU A 23 13.20 9.03 -25.77
CA LEU A 23 13.28 9.56 -24.41
C LEU A 23 13.73 8.47 -23.42
N LEU A 24 13.19 7.25 -23.52
CA LEU A 24 13.62 6.12 -22.70
C LEU A 24 15.09 5.76 -22.93
N LYS A 25 15.58 5.78 -24.17
CA LYS A 25 17.01 5.54 -24.48
C LYS A 25 17.93 6.54 -23.79
N ARG A 26 17.50 7.78 -23.59
CA ARG A 26 18.26 8.77 -22.81
C ARG A 26 18.24 8.44 -21.32
N CYS A 27 17.08 8.02 -20.79
CA CYS A 27 16.95 7.60 -19.39
C CYS A 27 17.77 6.33 -19.04
N VAL A 28 18.15 5.51 -20.02
CA VAL A 28 19.08 4.38 -19.78
C VAL A 28 20.48 4.86 -19.39
N MET A 29 20.84 6.11 -19.69
CA MET A 29 22.13 6.71 -19.35
C MET A 29 22.04 7.63 -18.12
N ASP A 30 20.97 7.54 -17.33
CA ASP A 30 20.76 8.35 -16.13
C ASP A 30 21.79 7.99 -15.02
N ASP A 31 22.09 8.92 -14.13
CA ASP A 31 22.99 8.68 -13.00
C ASP A 31 22.31 7.83 -11.92
N ASP A 32 20.98 7.93 -11.80
CA ASP A 32 20.19 7.13 -10.87
C ASP A 32 19.95 5.72 -11.41
N ASN A 33 20.45 4.72 -10.68
CA ASN A 33 20.32 3.32 -11.06
C ASN A 33 18.86 2.86 -11.13
N GLU A 34 17.99 3.33 -10.24
CA GLU A 34 16.56 2.96 -10.24
C GLU A 34 15.86 3.45 -11.51
N VAL A 35 16.20 4.67 -11.95
CA VAL A 35 15.71 5.27 -13.20
C VAL A 35 16.20 4.48 -14.41
N ARG A 36 17.50 4.15 -14.46
CA ARG A 36 18.10 3.37 -15.54
C ARG A 36 17.48 1.98 -15.69
N ASP A 37 17.32 1.26 -14.59
CA ASP A 37 16.81 -0.11 -14.61
C ASP A 37 15.36 -0.13 -15.13
N ARG A 38 14.54 0.81 -14.66
CA ARG A 38 13.16 0.98 -15.14
C ARG A 38 13.11 1.39 -16.60
N ALA A 39 13.96 2.34 -17.02
CA ALA A 39 14.02 2.78 -18.41
C ALA A 39 14.41 1.62 -19.34
N THR A 40 15.42 0.84 -18.95
CA THR A 40 15.89 -0.34 -19.68
C THR A 40 14.79 -1.39 -19.79
N PHE A 41 14.11 -1.68 -18.69
CA PHE A 41 12.99 -2.61 -18.67
C PHE A 41 11.87 -2.18 -19.62
N TYR A 42 11.37 -0.95 -19.50
CA TYR A 42 10.27 -0.47 -20.34
C TYR A 42 10.67 -0.35 -21.81
N LEU A 43 11.91 0.05 -22.10
CA LEU A 43 12.42 0.12 -23.46
C LEU A 43 12.36 -1.26 -24.12
N ASN A 44 12.87 -2.30 -23.45
CA ASN A 44 12.85 -3.67 -23.97
C ASN A 44 11.43 -4.20 -24.21
N VAL A 45 10.48 -3.89 -23.33
CA VAL A 45 9.07 -4.30 -23.51
C VAL A 45 8.44 -3.57 -24.69
N LEU A 46 8.62 -2.26 -24.80
CA LEU A 46 8.01 -1.44 -25.85
C LEU A 46 8.60 -1.72 -27.24
N GLU A 47 9.89 -2.04 -27.35
CA GLU A 47 10.53 -2.40 -28.62
C GLU A 47 9.98 -3.70 -29.23
N GLN A 48 9.37 -4.57 -28.42
CA GLN A 48 8.69 -5.77 -28.93
C GLN A 48 7.41 -5.43 -29.72
N LYS A 49 6.84 -4.22 -29.52
CA LYS A 49 5.60 -3.76 -30.17
C LYS A 49 4.41 -4.72 -30.00
N GLN A 50 4.38 -5.46 -28.89
CA GLN A 50 3.32 -6.41 -28.58
C GLN A 50 2.38 -5.85 -27.51
N LYS A 51 1.10 -5.68 -27.87
CA LYS A 51 0.08 -5.16 -26.95
C LYS A 51 -0.09 -6.03 -25.70
N ALA A 52 0.05 -7.35 -25.84
CA ALA A 52 -0.04 -8.29 -24.73
C ALA A 52 1.08 -8.06 -23.69
N LEU A 53 2.32 -7.84 -24.15
CA LEU A 53 3.44 -7.54 -23.25
C LEU A 53 3.26 -6.17 -22.59
N ASN A 54 2.84 -5.16 -23.35
CA ASN A 54 2.55 -3.83 -22.81
C ASN A 54 1.49 -3.89 -21.69
N ALA A 55 0.42 -4.66 -21.92
CA ALA A 55 -0.62 -4.87 -20.92
C ALA A 55 -0.05 -5.55 -19.67
N GLY A 56 0.67 -6.67 -19.83
CA GLY A 56 1.18 -7.47 -18.70
C GLY A 56 2.27 -6.81 -17.88
N TYR A 57 3.11 -5.96 -18.48
CA TYR A 57 4.34 -5.47 -17.85
C TYR A 57 4.39 -3.95 -17.62
N ILE A 58 3.52 -3.17 -18.27
CA ILE A 58 3.53 -1.70 -18.18
C ILE A 58 2.20 -1.16 -17.62
N LEU A 59 1.09 -1.67 -18.15
CA LEU A 59 -0.25 -1.14 -17.84
C LEU A 59 -0.86 -1.80 -16.61
N ASN A 60 -0.75 -3.12 -16.52
CA ASN A 60 -1.29 -3.89 -15.41
C ASN A 60 -0.18 -4.08 -14.37
N GLY A 61 -0.42 -3.56 -13.17
CA GLY A 61 0.44 -3.84 -12.02
C GLY A 61 0.25 -5.26 -11.51
N LEU A 62 1.02 -5.64 -10.49
CA LEU A 62 0.85 -6.90 -9.78
C LEU A 62 -0.60 -7.01 -9.26
N THR A 63 -1.32 -8.04 -9.68
CA THR A 63 -2.75 -8.21 -9.38
C THR A 63 -2.99 -8.96 -8.06
N VAL A 64 -1.94 -9.54 -7.48
CA VAL A 64 -2.01 -10.30 -6.24
C VAL A 64 -1.82 -9.41 -5.01
N SER A 65 -2.39 -9.83 -3.89
CA SER A 65 -2.18 -9.16 -2.60
C SER A 65 -0.74 -9.40 -2.13
N ILE A 66 -0.02 -8.32 -1.76
CA ILE A 66 1.35 -8.45 -1.21
C ILE A 66 1.38 -9.33 0.05
N PRO A 67 0.46 -9.18 1.03
CA PRO A 67 0.44 -10.05 2.21
C PRO A 67 0.09 -11.51 1.87
N GLY A 68 -0.68 -11.75 0.80
CA GLY A 68 -0.95 -13.09 0.31
C GLY A 68 0.27 -13.70 -0.37
N LEU A 69 1.00 -12.90 -1.15
CA LEU A 69 2.21 -13.32 -1.84
C LEU A 69 3.30 -13.68 -0.83
N GLU A 70 3.50 -12.86 0.20
CA GLU A 70 4.45 -13.12 1.28
C GLU A 70 4.14 -14.45 1.98
N ARG A 71 2.88 -14.66 2.39
CA ARG A 71 2.46 -15.93 3.03
C ARG A 71 2.68 -17.14 2.13
N ALA A 72 2.31 -17.03 0.86
CA ALA A 72 2.45 -18.13 -0.10
C ALA A 72 3.94 -18.45 -0.35
N LEU A 73 4.80 -17.44 -0.49
CA LEU A 73 6.24 -17.63 -0.65
C LEU A 73 6.88 -18.21 0.61
N HIS A 74 6.52 -17.69 1.79
CA HIS A 74 7.02 -18.22 3.06
C HIS A 74 6.65 -19.69 3.24
N GLN A 75 5.39 -20.06 2.96
CA GLN A 75 4.98 -21.46 2.99
C GLN A 75 5.76 -22.33 1.98
N TYR A 76 5.94 -21.84 0.76
CA TYR A 76 6.72 -22.53 -0.26
C TYR A 76 8.18 -22.77 0.16
N THR A 77 8.77 -21.87 0.97
CA THR A 77 10.13 -22.08 1.51
C THR A 77 10.18 -23.05 2.68
N LEU A 78 9.09 -23.20 3.44
CA LEU A 78 9.00 -24.12 4.57
C LEU A 78 8.71 -25.56 4.13
N GLU A 79 8.01 -25.74 3.01
CA GLU A 79 7.66 -27.04 2.44
C GLU A 79 8.42 -27.25 1.11
N PRO A 80 9.57 -27.96 1.12
CA PRO A 80 10.33 -28.22 -0.10
C PRO A 80 9.47 -28.91 -1.16
N SER A 81 9.24 -28.20 -2.27
CA SER A 81 8.47 -28.68 -3.41
C SER A 81 9.37 -28.77 -4.63
N GLU A 82 9.27 -29.87 -5.37
CA GLU A 82 9.88 -30.04 -6.70
C GLU A 82 9.19 -29.15 -7.76
N LYS A 83 7.96 -28.68 -7.50
CA LYS A 83 7.20 -27.84 -8.43
C LYS A 83 7.51 -26.37 -8.19
N PRO A 84 7.82 -25.57 -9.23
CA PRO A 84 8.02 -24.13 -9.10
C PRO A 84 6.81 -23.41 -8.47
N PHE A 85 7.11 -22.31 -7.76
CA PHE A 85 6.07 -21.43 -7.21
C PHE A 85 5.15 -20.88 -8.31
N ASP A 86 3.84 -20.98 -8.10
CA ASP A 86 2.82 -20.47 -9.02
C ASP A 86 2.13 -19.24 -8.44
N LEU A 87 2.28 -18.09 -9.11
CA LEU A 87 1.66 -16.83 -8.72
C LEU A 87 0.13 -16.90 -8.70
N LYS A 88 -0.48 -17.83 -9.44
CA LYS A 88 -1.94 -18.05 -9.45
C LYS A 88 -2.50 -18.61 -8.14
N SER A 89 -1.63 -19.18 -7.30
CA SER A 89 -2.01 -19.65 -5.96
C SER A 89 -2.25 -18.50 -4.97
N VAL A 90 -1.82 -17.28 -5.32
CA VAL A 90 -1.87 -16.13 -4.44
C VAL A 90 -3.21 -15.39 -4.58
N PRO A 91 -3.88 -15.04 -3.47
CA PRO A 91 -5.12 -14.25 -3.52
C PRO A 91 -4.94 -12.91 -4.22
N LEU A 92 -5.91 -12.53 -5.05
CA LEU A 92 -6.00 -11.22 -5.70
C LEU A 92 -6.03 -10.08 -4.66
N ALA A 93 -5.49 -8.91 -5.02
CA ALA A 93 -5.41 -7.73 -4.16
C ALA A 93 -6.78 -7.22 -3.66
N THR A 94 -7.87 -7.57 -4.34
CA THR A 94 -9.25 -7.18 -3.99
C THR A 94 -9.94 -8.16 -3.03
N ALA A 95 -9.30 -9.28 -2.68
CA ALA A 95 -9.88 -10.22 -1.72
C ALA A 95 -9.78 -9.64 -0.29
N PRO A 96 -10.86 -9.71 0.52
CA PRO A 96 -10.78 -9.29 1.91
C PRO A 96 -9.72 -10.12 2.62
N VAL A 97 -8.75 -9.45 3.24
CA VAL A 97 -7.73 -10.08 4.07
C VAL A 97 -8.41 -10.59 5.32
N VAL A 98 -8.83 -11.85 5.32
CA VAL A 98 -9.20 -12.55 6.55
C VAL A 98 -7.88 -12.87 7.25
N GLU A 99 -7.48 -12.00 8.19
CA GLU A 99 -6.46 -12.34 9.17
C GLU A 99 -6.99 -13.50 10.03
N GLN A 100 -6.67 -14.73 9.65
CA GLN A 100 -6.77 -15.85 10.57
C GLN A 100 -5.63 -15.72 11.56
N ARG A 101 -5.86 -14.96 12.63
CA ARG A 101 -5.08 -15.04 13.86
C ARG A 101 -5.22 -16.48 14.37
N ALA A 102 -4.13 -17.24 14.27
CA ALA A 102 -4.04 -18.55 14.88
C ALA A 102 -4.23 -18.41 16.40
N GLU A 103 -5.35 -18.94 16.90
CA GLU A 103 -5.58 -19.15 18.32
C GLU A 103 -4.62 -20.23 18.82
N ASN A 104 -3.79 -19.90 19.81
CA ASN A 104 -3.13 -20.90 20.64
C ASN A 104 -3.18 -20.49 22.12
N ALA A 105 -4.05 -21.21 22.83
CA ALA A 105 -4.01 -21.66 24.23
C ALA A 105 -4.21 -20.66 25.40
N PRO A 106 -4.82 -21.14 26.52
CA PRO A 106 -5.45 -20.31 27.53
C PRO A 106 -4.50 -20.00 28.70
N VAL A 107 -4.53 -18.77 29.22
CA VAL A 107 -3.93 -18.46 30.53
C VAL A 107 -4.95 -17.71 31.39
N ALA A 108 -5.29 -18.41 32.47
CA ALA A 108 -5.88 -18.00 33.73
C ALA A 108 -6.39 -16.56 33.88
N VAL A 109 -7.69 -16.48 34.16
CA VAL A 109 -8.41 -15.34 34.74
C VAL A 109 -7.77 -14.91 36.06
N VAL A 110 -7.29 -13.67 36.12
CA VAL A 110 -7.22 -12.90 37.36
C VAL A 110 -8.08 -11.66 37.18
N LYS A 111 -9.22 -11.64 37.88
CA LYS A 111 -10.18 -10.53 37.94
C LYS A 111 -9.54 -9.32 38.63
N GLN A 112 -9.54 -8.17 37.95
CA GLN A 112 -9.49 -6.83 38.56
C GLN A 112 -10.50 -5.92 37.84
N PRO A 113 -11.01 -4.88 38.53
CA PRO A 113 -12.39 -4.43 38.39
C PRO A 113 -12.66 -3.70 37.07
N GLU A 114 -13.83 -3.96 36.51
CA GLU A 114 -14.38 -3.33 35.31
C GLU A 114 -14.47 -1.81 35.49
N LYS A 115 -13.53 -1.08 34.89
CA LYS A 115 -13.82 0.28 34.42
C LYS A 115 -14.65 0.11 33.14
N VAL A 116 -15.85 0.68 33.17
CA VAL A 116 -16.77 0.83 32.05
C VAL A 116 -15.95 1.10 30.77
N ALA A 117 -16.04 0.19 29.80
CA ALA A 117 -15.27 0.28 28.57
C ALA A 117 -15.70 1.55 27.82
N ALA A 118 -14.96 2.65 28.01
CA ALA A 118 -15.22 3.91 27.34
C ALA A 118 -15.18 3.67 25.84
N THR A 119 -16.19 4.17 25.13
CA THR A 119 -16.23 4.01 23.68
C THR A 119 -15.00 4.71 23.07
N ARG A 120 -14.47 4.21 21.95
CA ARG A 120 -13.31 4.81 21.28
C ARG A 120 -13.45 6.32 21.04
N GLN A 121 -14.68 6.78 20.85
CA GLN A 121 -15.01 8.21 20.69
C GLN A 121 -14.83 8.99 22.00
N GLU A 122 -15.17 8.42 23.16
CA GLU A 122 -14.92 9.05 24.47
C GLU A 122 -13.42 9.17 24.75
N ILE A 123 -12.63 8.15 24.40
CA ILE A 123 -11.16 8.20 24.54
C ILE A 123 -10.57 9.36 23.72
N PHE A 124 -10.99 9.51 22.46
CA PHE A 124 -10.54 10.63 21.64
C PHE A 124 -11.03 11.98 22.14
N GLN A 125 -12.25 12.06 22.66
CA GLN A 125 -12.78 13.29 23.26
C GLN A 125 -11.92 13.74 24.44
N GLU A 126 -11.51 12.81 25.30
CA GLU A 126 -10.64 13.09 26.45
C GLU A 126 -9.24 13.53 26.00
N GLN A 127 -8.62 12.80 25.08
CA GLN A 127 -7.28 13.10 24.56
C GLN A 127 -7.21 14.48 23.87
N LEU A 128 -8.16 14.78 22.99
CA LEU A 128 -8.21 16.07 22.28
C LEU A 128 -8.58 17.21 23.24
N GLY A 129 -9.40 16.94 24.25
CA GLY A 129 -9.75 17.92 25.29
C GLY A 129 -8.58 18.31 26.20
N ALA A 130 -7.56 17.45 26.32
CA ALA A 130 -6.35 17.74 27.07
C ALA A 130 -5.42 18.75 26.39
N ILE A 131 -5.60 19.02 25.08
CA ILE A 131 -4.76 19.92 24.29
C ILE A 131 -5.29 21.36 24.41
N PRO A 132 -4.55 22.30 25.03
CA PRO A 132 -5.02 23.66 25.29
C PRO A 132 -5.51 24.41 24.03
N GLU A 133 -4.84 24.20 22.90
CA GLU A 133 -5.12 24.80 21.60
C GLU A 133 -6.48 24.37 21.04
N PHE A 134 -7.05 23.25 21.51
CA PHE A 134 -8.30 22.66 21.01
C PHE A 134 -9.53 22.98 21.85
N ARG A 135 -9.42 23.72 22.97
CA ARG A 135 -10.56 24.03 23.86
C ARG A 135 -11.74 24.69 23.15
N GLY A 136 -11.50 25.47 22.10
CA GLY A 136 -12.54 26.19 21.36
C GLY A 136 -13.27 25.37 20.29
N LEU A 137 -12.88 24.12 20.03
CA LEU A 137 -13.44 23.31 18.94
C LEU A 137 -14.82 22.72 19.26
N GLY A 138 -15.20 22.68 20.55
CA GLY A 138 -16.43 22.07 21.01
C GLY A 138 -16.34 20.54 21.11
N PRO A 139 -17.48 19.83 21.22
CA PRO A 139 -17.49 18.37 21.31
C PRO A 139 -17.10 17.72 19.98
N LEU A 140 -16.34 16.62 20.08
CA LEU A 140 -15.99 15.74 18.97
C LEU A 140 -17.27 15.11 18.40
N PHE A 141 -17.53 15.36 17.12
CA PHE A 141 -18.68 14.80 16.42
C PHE A 141 -18.43 13.34 16.02
N LYS A 142 -17.28 13.06 15.40
CA LYS A 142 -16.85 11.71 15.02
C LYS A 142 -15.36 11.65 14.69
N SER A 143 -14.78 10.46 14.82
CA SER A 143 -13.44 10.15 14.30
C SER A 143 -13.53 9.16 13.14
N SER A 144 -12.52 9.14 12.27
CA SER A 144 -12.39 8.06 11.27
C SER A 144 -12.23 6.70 11.97
N PRO A 145 -12.88 5.64 11.47
CA PRO A 145 -12.87 4.33 12.12
C PRO A 145 -11.49 3.67 12.09
N GLU A 146 -10.65 3.93 11.09
CA GLU A 146 -9.28 3.40 11.03
C GLU A 146 -8.31 4.52 10.64
N PRO A 147 -7.09 4.56 11.22
CA PRO A 147 -6.03 5.47 10.80
C PRO A 147 -5.50 5.13 9.40
N VAL A 148 -5.26 6.13 8.57
CA VAL A 148 -4.73 5.98 7.21
C VAL A 148 -3.22 6.14 7.22
N ALA A 149 -2.48 5.20 6.63
CA ALA A 149 -1.04 5.33 6.46
C ALA A 149 -0.69 6.49 5.51
N LEU A 150 0.16 7.40 5.96
CA LEU A 150 0.69 8.52 5.16
C LEU A 150 2.12 8.26 4.67
N THR A 151 2.79 7.25 5.23
CA THR A 151 4.10 6.77 4.78
C THR A 151 4.04 5.28 4.47
N GLU A 152 4.97 4.83 3.63
CA GLU A 152 5.16 3.41 3.34
C GLU A 152 5.84 2.71 4.52
N LEU A 153 5.55 1.42 4.73
CA LEU A 153 6.02 0.65 5.90
C LEU A 153 7.55 0.47 5.95
N GLU A 154 8.24 0.69 4.83
CA GLU A 154 9.68 0.52 4.70
C GLU A 154 10.45 1.84 4.81
N THR A 155 9.76 2.93 5.16
CA THR A 155 10.40 4.23 5.42
C THR A 155 10.81 4.37 6.88
N GLU A 156 11.74 5.28 7.16
CA GLU A 156 12.29 5.50 8.51
C GLU A 156 11.21 5.94 9.52
N TYR A 157 10.10 6.49 9.04
CA TYR A 157 8.99 6.98 9.85
C TYR A 157 7.68 6.31 9.44
N VAL A 158 6.95 5.76 10.41
CA VAL A 158 5.59 5.25 10.19
C VAL A 158 4.59 6.30 10.67
N VAL A 159 3.97 7.01 9.73
CA VAL A 159 2.97 8.04 10.02
C VAL A 159 1.59 7.51 9.66
N ARG A 160 0.67 7.55 10.63
CA ARG A 160 -0.73 7.17 10.45
C ARG A 160 -1.62 8.32 10.90
N CYS A 161 -2.61 8.67 10.09
CA CYS A 161 -3.49 9.80 10.35
C CYS A 161 -4.93 9.37 10.66
N THR A 162 -5.47 9.90 11.75
CA THR A 162 -6.88 9.84 12.15
C THR A 162 -7.54 11.21 11.95
N LYS A 163 -8.73 11.22 11.35
CA LYS A 163 -9.50 12.46 11.11
C LYS A 163 -10.55 12.63 12.19
N HIS A 164 -10.51 13.75 12.90
CA HIS A 164 -11.47 14.12 13.95
C HIS A 164 -12.33 15.28 13.47
N THR A 165 -13.63 15.04 13.34
CA THR A 165 -14.59 16.05 12.88
C THR A 165 -15.26 16.70 14.07
N PHE A 166 -15.25 18.02 14.10
CA PHE A 166 -16.03 18.87 15.01
C PHE A 166 -17.11 19.61 14.21
N VAL A 167 -17.94 20.42 14.88
CA VAL A 167 -19.07 21.13 14.23
C VAL A 167 -18.60 22.04 13.09
N SER A 168 -17.48 22.74 13.26
CA SER A 168 -16.96 23.70 12.27
C SER A 168 -15.48 23.51 11.94
N HIS A 169 -14.85 22.45 12.45
CA HIS A 169 -13.41 22.23 12.34
C HIS A 169 -13.09 20.75 12.11
N MET A 170 -11.87 20.49 11.66
CA MET A 170 -11.32 19.15 11.55
C MET A 170 -9.90 19.13 12.11
N VAL A 171 -9.58 18.14 12.94
CA VAL A 171 -8.23 17.90 13.46
C VAL A 171 -7.70 16.61 12.83
N PHE A 172 -6.44 16.66 12.40
CA PHE A 172 -5.70 15.52 11.88
C PHE A 172 -4.67 15.12 12.93
N GLN A 173 -4.88 13.95 13.54
CA GLN A 173 -3.95 13.32 14.48
C GLN A 173 -3.12 12.29 13.76
#